data_AF-A0A927D1J3-F1
#
_entry.id   AF-A0A927D1J3-F1
#
_cell.length_a   1.000
_cell.length_b   1.000
_cell.length_c   1.000
_cell.angle_alpha   90.00
_cell.angle_beta   90.00
_cell.angle_gamma   90.00
#
_symmetry.space_group_name_H-M   'P 1'
#
loop_
_entity.id
_entity.type
_entity.pdbx_description
1 polymer ?
#
loop_
_entity_poly.entity_id
_entity_poly.type
_entity_poly.pdbx_seq_one_letter_code
_entity_poly.pdbx_strand_id
1 'polypeptide(L)'
;MLALTSPALAVDVPSGQPVELQEVLVDNLGTETWLRFRFIAPRIAREWGEIGFADAEPDMVHLCETLALPYIAEYGLKGEVIVISLADRATEFGVADPDATQFFEAYRPVDNTCIWEGL
;
A
#
# COMPACT_ATOMS: atom_id res chain seq x y z
N MET A 1 -30.47 7.91 -7.93
CA MET A 1 -29.76 7.90 -6.63
C MET A 1 -28.32 8.27 -6.94
N LEU A 2 -27.89 9.49 -6.61
CA LEU A 2 -26.48 9.87 -6.72
C LEU A 2 -25.77 9.25 -5.52
N ALA A 3 -24.91 8.27 -5.77
CA ALA A 3 -23.92 7.87 -4.77
C ALA A 3 -22.91 9.02 -4.67
N LEU A 4 -22.79 9.59 -3.48
CA LEU A 4 -21.67 10.45 -3.14
C LEU A 4 -20.46 9.53 -3.02
N THR A 5 -19.64 9.47 -4.08
CA THR A 5 -18.30 8.90 -3.98
C THR A 5 -17.54 9.83 -3.05
N SER A 6 -17.26 9.39 -1.82
CA SER A 6 -16.25 10.04 -0.97
C SER A 6 -14.99 10.25 -1.81
N PRO A 7 -14.28 11.38 -1.69
CA PRO A 7 -12.95 11.45 -2.25
C PRO A 7 -12.14 10.41 -1.48
N ALA A 8 -11.94 9.26 -2.13
CA ALA A 8 -10.70 8.52 -2.05
C ALA A 8 -9.57 9.52 -1.84
N LEU A 9 -8.84 9.43 -0.72
CA LEU A 9 -7.63 10.23 -0.55
C LEU A 9 -6.66 9.78 -1.65
N ALA A 10 -6.70 10.49 -2.78
CA ALA A 10 -5.77 10.27 -3.87
C ALA A 10 -4.41 10.74 -3.37
N VAL A 11 -3.48 9.80 -3.28
CA VAL A 11 -2.13 10.08 -2.80
C VAL A 11 -1.26 10.33 -4.02
N ASP A 12 -0.57 11.47 -4.05
CA ASP A 12 0.41 11.74 -5.09
C ASP A 12 1.59 10.79 -4.92
N VAL A 13 1.99 10.12 -6.00
CA VAL A 13 3.12 9.19 -6.02
C VAL A 13 4.07 9.52 -7.18
N PRO A 14 5.36 9.17 -7.08
CA PRO A 14 6.37 9.45 -8.11
C PRO A 14 6.01 9.08 -9.55
N SER A 15 5.35 7.94 -9.77
CA SER A 15 4.92 7.51 -11.11
C SER A 15 3.77 8.35 -11.70
N GLY A 16 3.11 9.17 -10.86
CA GLY A 16 1.93 9.94 -11.22
C GLY A 16 0.68 9.09 -11.46
N GLN A 17 0.69 7.81 -11.10
CA GLN A 17 -0.50 6.98 -11.16
C GLN A 17 -1.49 7.34 -10.04
N PRO A 18 -2.81 7.17 -10.27
CA PRO A 18 -3.78 7.32 -9.19
C PRO A 18 -3.59 6.18 -8.19
N VAL A 19 -3.44 6.55 -6.91
CA VAL A 19 -3.35 5.62 -5.78
C VAL A 19 -4.35 6.03 -4.71
N GLU A 20 -5.12 5.07 -4.20
CA GLU A 20 -6.08 5.25 -3.11
C GLU A 20 -5.78 4.27 -1.97
N LEU A 21 -5.78 4.76 -0.73
CA LEU A 21 -5.73 3.88 0.44
C LEU A 21 -7.06 3.13 0.59
N GLN A 22 -7.03 1.80 0.43
CA GLN A 22 -8.19 0.93 0.61
C GLN A 22 -8.43 0.64 2.10
N GLU A 23 -7.41 0.13 2.79
CA GLU A 23 -7.51 -0.27 4.20
C GLU A 23 -6.14 -0.37 4.87
N VAL A 24 -6.13 -0.26 6.20
CA VAL A 24 -4.96 -0.50 7.05
C VAL A 24 -5.28 -1.67 7.98
N LEU A 25 -4.44 -2.71 7.95
CA LEU A 25 -4.61 -3.91 8.77
C LEU A 25 -3.45 -4.04 9.76
N VAL A 26 -3.77 -4.51 10.96
CA VAL A 26 -2.80 -4.89 11.98
C VAL A 26 -2.82 -6.40 12.11
N ASP A 27 -1.72 -7.03 11.71
CA ASP A 27 -1.57 -8.49 11.69
C ASP A 27 -0.49 -8.92 12.69
N ASN A 28 -0.75 -9.95 13.49
CA ASN A 28 0.21 -10.45 14.47
C ASN A 28 0.80 -11.77 13.96
N LEU A 29 2.04 -11.70 13.47
CA LEU A 29 2.76 -12.84 12.91
C LEU A 29 3.87 -13.27 13.87
N GLY A 30 3.57 -14.31 14.65
CA GLY A 30 4.50 -14.81 15.67
C GLY A 30 4.73 -13.77 16.76
N THR A 31 5.94 -13.22 16.83
CA THR A 31 6.32 -12.17 17.78
C THR A 31 6.35 -10.77 17.17
N GLU A 32 6.15 -10.64 15.86
CA GLU A 32 6.11 -9.35 15.18
C GLU A 32 4.67 -8.94 14.87
N THR A 33 4.38 -7.66 15.02
CA THR A 33 3.19 -7.00 14.52
C THR A 33 3.51 -6.34 13.17
N TRP A 34 2.73 -6.72 12.17
CA TRP A 34 2.85 -6.26 10.79
C TRP A 34 1.71 -5.29 10.49
N LEU A 35 2.06 -4.11 9.99
CA LEU A 35 1.10 -3.08 9.58
C LEU A 35 0.99 -3.09 8.06
N ARG A 36 -0.16 -3.51 7.55
CA ARG A 36 -0.38 -3.65 6.10
C ARG A 36 -1.21 -2.47 5.61
N PHE A 37 -0.61 -1.63 4.78
CA PHE A 37 -1.29 -0.55 4.08
C PHE A 37 -1.61 -1.02 2.66
N ARG A 38 -2.90 -1.21 2.40
CA ARG A 38 -3.41 -1.76 1.14
C ARG A 38 -3.96 -0.62 0.29
N PHE A 39 -3.47 -0.50 -0.94
CA PHE A 39 -3.84 0.55 -1.86
C PHE A 39 -4.39 0.00 -3.18
N ILE A 40 -5.28 0.77 -3.80
CA ILE A 40 -5.75 0.53 -5.17
C ILE A 40 -4.94 1.44 -6.10
N ALA A 41 -4.30 0.84 -7.11
CA ALA A 41 -3.47 1.47 -8.12
C ALA A 41 -3.82 0.93 -9.52
N PRO A 42 -4.89 1.44 -10.18
CA PRO A 42 -5.45 0.82 -11.38
C PRO A 42 -4.49 0.70 -12.57
N ARG A 43 -3.44 1.52 -12.63
CA ARG A 43 -2.50 1.55 -13.77
C ARG A 43 -1.44 0.43 -13.73
N ILE A 44 -1.45 -0.45 -12.71
CA ILE A 44 -0.63 -1.67 -12.69
C ILE A 44 -1.32 -2.89 -13.35
N ALA A 45 -2.58 -2.73 -13.81
CA ALA A 45 -3.35 -3.83 -14.39
C ALA A 45 -2.61 -4.54 -15.54
N ARG A 46 -2.65 -5.87 -15.57
CA ARG A 46 -1.91 -6.68 -16.58
C ARG A 46 -2.27 -6.37 -18.04
N GLU A 47 -3.54 -6.12 -18.33
CA GLU A 47 -4.02 -5.97 -19.72
C GLU A 47 -3.92 -4.55 -20.28
N TRP A 48 -4.11 -3.55 -19.42
CA TRP A 48 -4.27 -2.14 -19.82
C TRP A 48 -3.42 -1.17 -18.99
N GLY A 49 -2.67 -1.70 -18.01
CA GLY A 49 -1.77 -0.92 -17.19
C GLY A 49 -0.50 -0.54 -17.92
N GLU A 50 0.04 0.61 -17.53
CA GLU A 50 1.27 1.18 -18.09
C GLU A 50 2.41 1.16 -17.08
N ILE A 51 2.11 0.87 -15.81
CA ILE A 51 3.06 0.90 -14.71
C ILE A 51 3.51 -0.53 -14.40
N GLY A 52 4.76 -0.83 -14.72
CA GLY A 52 5.40 -2.06 -14.29
C GLY A 52 5.89 -1.98 -12.85
N PHE A 53 6.38 -3.11 -12.32
CA PHE A 53 6.93 -3.15 -10.96
C PHE A 53 8.04 -2.12 -10.72
N ALA A 54 8.97 -1.96 -11.67
CA ALA A 54 10.08 -1.01 -11.55
C ALA A 54 9.65 0.45 -11.43
N ASP A 55 8.49 0.81 -12.00
CA ASP A 55 7.91 2.15 -11.89
C ASP A 55 7.08 2.30 -10.61
N ALA A 56 6.51 1.20 -10.11
CA ALA A 56 5.70 1.15 -8.89
C ALA A 56 6.52 1.04 -7.60
N GLU A 57 7.74 0.47 -7.65
CA GLU A 57 8.63 0.33 -6.50
C GLU A 57 8.92 1.68 -5.82
N PRO A 58 9.30 2.76 -6.55
CA PRO A 58 9.45 4.09 -5.95
C PRO A 58 8.16 4.63 -5.32
N ASP A 59 6.98 4.27 -5.84
CA ASP A 59 5.70 4.67 -5.25
C ASP A 59 5.51 4.00 -3.89
N MET A 60 5.85 2.72 -3.75
CA MET A 60 5.66 2.00 -2.49
C MET A 60 6.57 2.55 -1.37
N VAL A 61 7.83 2.88 -1.68
CA VAL A 61 8.72 3.55 -0.72
C VAL A 61 8.15 4.91 -0.33
N HIS A 62 7.72 5.70 -1.33
CA HIS A 62 7.14 7.02 -1.09
C HIS A 62 5.91 6.93 -0.18
N LEU A 63 4.96 6.04 -0.46
CA LEU A 63 3.77 5.81 0.34
C LEU A 63 4.10 5.37 1.76
N CYS A 64 5.15 4.57 1.94
CA CYS A 64 5.61 4.19 3.26
C CYS A 64 6.04 5.42 4.08
N GLU A 65 6.86 6.28 3.48
CA GLU A 65 7.46 7.42 4.19
C GLU A 65 6.50 8.59 4.38
N THR A 66 5.68 8.91 3.37
CA THR A 66 4.85 10.13 3.36
C THR A 66 3.43 9.90 3.86
N LEU A 67 2.97 8.64 3.92
CA LEU A 67 1.64 8.29 4.41
C LEU A 67 1.68 7.29 5.56
N ALA A 68 2.33 6.13 5.41
CA ALA A 68 2.25 5.08 6.41
C ALA A 68 2.89 5.50 7.74
N LEU A 69 4.09 6.09 7.71
CA LEU A 69 4.76 6.58 8.92
C LEU A 69 3.96 7.67 9.66
N PRO A 70 3.48 8.75 8.99
CA PRO A 70 2.57 9.71 9.63
C PRO A 70 1.30 9.08 10.19
N TYR A 71 0.67 8.15 9.46
CA TYR A 71 -0.53 7.45 9.92
C TYR A 71 -0.26 6.66 11.20
N ILE A 72 0.85 5.90 11.24
CA ILE A 72 1.27 5.15 12.42
C ILE A 72 1.45 6.06 13.63
N ALA A 73 2.10 7.22 13.44
CA ALA A 73 2.33 8.19 14.50
C ALA A 73 1.02 8.83 14.98
N GLU A 74 0.14 9.22 14.06
CA GLU A 74 -1.16 9.85 14.35
C GLU A 74 -2.07 8.92 15.16
N TYR A 75 -2.16 7.64 14.76
CA TYR A 75 -3.03 6.66 15.39
C TYR A 75 -2.36 5.84 16.50
N GLY A 76 -1.08 6.09 16.79
CA GLY A 76 -0.34 5.39 17.84
C GLY A 76 -0.21 3.89 17.60
N LEU A 77 -0.14 3.47 16.33
CA LEU A 77 0.03 2.07 15.97
C LEU A 77 1.42 1.57 16.37
N LYS A 78 1.51 0.28 16.67
CA LYS A 78 2.78 -0.39 16.98
C LYS A 78 2.96 -1.52 15.99
N GLY A 79 4.08 -1.51 15.28
CA GLY A 79 4.45 -2.58 14.36
C GLY A 79 5.92 -2.52 14.01
N GLU A 80 6.52 -3.69 13.88
CA GLU A 80 7.93 -3.89 13.54
C GLU A 80 8.15 -3.90 12.03
N VAL A 81 7.10 -4.20 11.24
CA VAL A 81 7.16 -4.30 9.78
C VAL A 81 5.97 -3.56 9.17
N ILE A 82 6.23 -2.76 8.14
CA ILE A 82 5.23 -2.09 7.33
C ILE A 82 5.19 -2.78 5.97
N VAL A 83 4.04 -3.30 5.58
CA VAL A 83 3.81 -3.83 4.23
C VAL A 83 3.02 -2.80 3.44
N ILE A 84 3.56 -2.38 2.30
CA ILE A 84 2.82 -1.59 1.31
C ILE A 84 2.41 -2.55 0.19
N SER A 85 1.11 -2.59 -0.12
CA SER A 85 0.61 -3.37 -1.25
C SER A 85 -0.17 -2.50 -2.22
N LEU A 86 0.12 -2.62 -3.50
CA LEU A 86 -0.66 -2.04 -4.58
C LEU A 86 -1.46 -3.14 -5.27
N ALA A 87 -2.75 -2.92 -5.49
CA ALA A 87 -3.62 -3.80 -6.27
C ALA A 87 -4.30 -3.01 -7.39
N ASP A 88 -4.44 -3.57 -8.60
CA ASP A 88 -5.15 -2.90 -9.70
C ASP A 88 -6.66 -2.70 -9.44
N ARG A 89 -7.21 -3.45 -8.50
CA ARG A 89 -8.61 -3.42 -8.07
C ARG A 89 -8.73 -3.74 -6.58
N ALA A 90 -9.87 -3.43 -5.98
CA ALA A 90 -10.15 -3.80 -4.61
C ALA A 90 -10.13 -5.32 -4.44
N THR A 91 -9.40 -5.81 -3.44
CA THR A 91 -9.35 -7.24 -3.08
C THR A 91 -9.74 -7.43 -1.61
N GLU A 92 -10.26 -8.61 -1.27
CA GLU A 92 -10.51 -9.00 0.12
C GLU A 92 -9.24 -9.58 0.75
N PHE A 93 -8.91 -9.15 1.97
CA PHE A 93 -7.73 -9.65 2.65
C PHE A 93 -7.85 -11.15 2.96
N GLY A 94 -6.79 -11.91 2.67
CA GLY A 94 -6.75 -13.36 2.90
C GLY A 94 -7.51 -14.20 1.86
N VAL A 95 -8.15 -13.57 0.87
CA VAL A 95 -8.85 -14.25 -0.22
C VAL A 95 -8.02 -14.12 -1.49
N ALA A 96 -7.76 -15.25 -2.15
CA ALA A 96 -7.06 -15.25 -3.42
C ALA A 96 -7.95 -14.68 -4.54
N ASP A 97 -7.45 -13.66 -5.23
CA ASP A 97 -8.02 -13.13 -6.47
C ASP A 97 -6.98 -13.30 -7.59
N PRO A 98 -7.15 -14.30 -8.49
CA PRO A 98 -6.18 -14.58 -9.56
C PRO A 98 -6.19 -13.53 -10.69
N ASP A 99 -7.24 -12.72 -10.76
CA ASP A 99 -7.39 -11.69 -11.79
C ASP A 99 -6.81 -10.35 -11.35
N ALA A 100 -6.58 -10.17 -10.04
CA ALA A 100 -5.94 -8.99 -9.48
C ALA A 100 -4.42 -9.02 -9.71
N THR A 101 -3.89 -7.93 -10.28
CA THR A 101 -2.45 -7.70 -10.30
C THR A 101 -2.08 -7.02 -8.99
N GLN A 102 -1.12 -7.58 -8.27
CA GLN A 102 -0.69 -7.07 -6.97
C GLN A 102 0.83 -7.01 -6.88
N PHE A 103 1.33 -5.89 -6.35
CA PHE A 103 2.73 -5.71 -5.95
C PHE A 103 2.81 -5.50 -4.45
N PHE A 104 3.87 -6.02 -3.84
CA PHE A 104 4.07 -5.98 -2.40
C PHE A 104 5.51 -5.60 -2.10
N GLU A 105 5.68 -4.74 -1.10
CA GLU A 105 6.96 -4.47 -0.48
C GLU A 105 6.84 -4.43 1.04
N ALA A 106 7.91 -4.83 1.72
CA ALA A 106 8.02 -4.73 3.17
C ALA A 106 9.19 -3.82 3.58
N TYR A 107 8.93 -3.06 4.63
CA TYR A 107 9.85 -2.08 5.17
C TYR A 107 9.94 -2.22 6.69
N ARG A 108 11.16 -2.03 7.22
CA ARG A 108 11.35 -1.73 8.64
C ARG A 108 11.43 -0.22 8.84
N PRO A 109 10.59 0.36 9.71
CA PRO A 109 10.66 1.79 10.02
C PRO A 109 11.88 2.08 10.91
N VAL A 110 12.77 2.96 10.46
CA VAL A 110 13.95 3.43 11.22
C VAL A 110 14.07 4.94 11.05
N ASP A 111 14.06 5.70 12.15
CA ASP A 111 14.24 7.16 12.15
C ASP A 111 13.43 7.89 11.07
N ASN A 112 12.14 7.55 10.97
CA ASN A 112 11.19 8.11 10.00
C ASN A 112 11.54 7.83 8.51
N THR A 113 12.31 6.78 8.25
CA THR A 113 12.66 6.25 6.92
C THR A 113 12.16 4.81 6.81
N CYS A 114 11.81 4.37 5.60
CA CYS A 114 11.39 3.00 5.34
C CYS A 114 12.55 2.20 4.73
N ILE A 115 13.19 1.35 5.54
CA ILE A 115 14.29 0.49 5.08
C ILE A 115 13.70 -0.76 4.45
N TRP A 116 14.02 -1.01 3.18
CA TRP A 116 13.55 -2.18 2.44
C TRP A 116 14.08 -3.49 3.05
N GLU A 117 13.17 -4.44 3.30
CA GLU A 117 13.50 -5.78 3.82
C GLU A 117 13.37 -6.89 2.76
N GLY A 118 12.73 -6.59 1.62
CA GLY A 118 12.31 -7.59 0.64
C GLY A 118 11.21 -8.51 1.17
N LEU A 119 10.34 -8.96 0.27
CA LEU A 119 9.32 -10.00 0.54
C LEU A 119 9.56 -11.25 -0.31
#